data_AF-A0AAD9WAN8-F1
#
_entry.id   AF-A0AAD9WAN8-F1
#
_cell.length_a   1.000
_cell.length_b   1.000
_cell.length_c   1.000
_cell.angle_alpha   90.00
_cell.angle_beta   90.00
_cell.angle_gamma   90.00
#
_symmetry.space_group_name_H-M   'P 1'
#
loop_
_entity.id
_entity.type
_entity.pdbx_description
1 polymer ?
#
loop_
_entity_poly.entity_id
_entity_poly.type
_entity_poly.pdbx_seq_one_letter_code
_entity_poly.pdbx_strand_id
1 'polypeptide(L)'
;MPSAHETGSDSIKVPGVGERSRVVVVANQNQAPYKDAIVYNRNKDAQSTTGQWFNELLSTTPWFAAIVPNFRVLEKSEIPPSADSGTVFKSVCINTAIYLPYLVSQCLKNHATVKRAVISHINEAAALHSSGTADVVVNCTGLLACRLGGVMDKAVIPVRGQIVVVRNSPGAMFTVSGTDDGDEEVSYIMQRAAGGGTILGGTYQKGNWESQVDPNQAIRIMKRAVEMCPRLTGGKGIEALSVVRHGVGLRPLRTTGVRIAKERIGEQWVVHNYGHGGWGYQGSYGCSERAVELVEEVLGSRAKL
;
A
#
# COMPACT_ATOMS: atom_id res chain seq x y z
N MET A 1 38.74 13.44 -29.47
CA MET A 1 37.57 13.25 -30.36
C MET A 1 36.92 11.92 -29.97
N PRO A 2 35.71 11.91 -29.41
CA PRO A 2 35.02 10.67 -29.08
C PRO A 2 34.19 10.19 -30.28
N SER A 3 34.32 8.90 -30.62
CA SER A 3 33.51 8.22 -31.62
C SER A 3 32.14 7.85 -31.05
N ALA A 4 31.09 8.27 -31.75
CA ALA A 4 29.70 7.93 -31.45
C ALA A 4 29.44 6.43 -31.73
N HIS A 5 28.83 5.74 -30.77
CA HIS A 5 28.12 4.50 -31.04
C HIS A 5 26.62 4.82 -31.08
N GLU A 6 26.04 4.70 -32.26
CA GLU A 6 24.61 4.77 -32.51
C GLU A 6 23.91 3.54 -31.90
N THR A 7 22.90 3.78 -31.07
CA THR A 7 21.89 2.77 -30.73
C THR A 7 20.60 3.15 -31.45
N GLY A 8 20.29 2.43 -32.53
CA GLY A 8 19.09 2.62 -33.33
C GLY A 8 17.83 2.33 -32.52
N SER A 9 16.87 3.27 -32.58
CA SER A 9 15.49 3.06 -32.16
C SER A 9 14.66 2.72 -33.39
N ASP A 10 14.31 1.45 -33.57
CA ASP A 10 13.36 1.07 -34.62
C ASP A 10 11.93 1.26 -34.12
N SER A 11 11.29 2.35 -34.56
CA SER A 11 9.85 2.55 -34.43
C SER A 11 9.17 2.28 -35.76
N ILE A 12 8.36 1.22 -35.85
CA ILE A 12 7.44 1.03 -36.98
C ILE A 12 6.12 1.71 -36.63
N LYS A 13 5.76 2.78 -37.35
CA LYS A 13 4.44 3.41 -37.29
C LYS A 13 3.56 2.86 -38.43
N VAL A 14 2.37 2.38 -38.09
CA VAL A 14 1.29 2.13 -39.05
C VAL A 14 0.20 3.18 -38.80
N PRO A 15 -0.33 3.89 -39.82
CA PRO A 15 -1.33 4.93 -39.60
C PRO A 15 -2.75 4.35 -39.60
N GLY A 16 -3.53 4.69 -38.57
CA GLY A 16 -4.98 4.53 -38.51
C GLY A 16 -5.43 3.35 -37.62
N VAL A 17 -6.34 3.65 -36.68
CA VAL A 17 -7.09 2.76 -35.77
C VAL A 17 -6.47 2.52 -34.37
N GLY A 18 -7.01 3.24 -33.38
CA GLY A 18 -7.37 2.81 -32.00
C GLY A 18 -6.30 2.19 -31.09
N GLU A 19 -5.73 2.98 -30.17
CA GLU A 19 -4.95 2.47 -29.03
C GLU A 19 -5.83 2.31 -27.77
N ARG A 20 -6.39 1.11 -27.57
CA ARG A 20 -6.53 0.58 -26.21
C ARG A 20 -5.16 0.04 -25.79
N SER A 21 -4.41 0.93 -25.15
CA SER A 21 -3.34 0.71 -24.16
C SER A 21 -2.52 -0.59 -24.28
N ARG A 22 -1.44 -0.55 -25.07
CA ARG A 22 -0.24 -1.37 -24.76
C ARG A 22 0.59 -0.59 -23.75
N VAL A 23 0.31 -0.81 -22.46
CA VAL A 23 1.05 -0.17 -21.37
C VAL A 23 2.44 -0.82 -21.28
N VAL A 24 3.48 -0.05 -21.60
CA VAL A 24 4.86 -0.38 -21.23
C VAL A 24 5.17 0.40 -19.96
N VAL A 25 5.33 -0.30 -18.83
CA VAL A 25 5.79 0.32 -17.58
C VAL A 25 7.29 0.56 -17.69
N VAL A 26 7.69 1.75 -18.13
CA VAL A 26 9.07 2.20 -18.07
C VAL A 26 9.28 2.90 -16.73
N ALA A 27 9.68 2.15 -15.70
CA ALA A 27 10.18 2.74 -14.46
C ALA A 27 11.58 3.31 -14.74
N ASN A 28 11.70 4.63 -14.83
CA ASN A 28 12.99 5.30 -14.92
C ASN A 28 13.83 4.93 -13.68
N GLN A 29 15.03 4.38 -13.87
CA GLN A 29 15.90 3.77 -12.85
C GLN A 29 16.43 4.72 -11.76
N ASN A 30 15.82 5.90 -11.55
CA ASN A 30 16.21 6.85 -10.52
C ASN A 30 15.28 6.84 -9.29
N GLN A 31 14.47 5.80 -9.08
CA GLN A 31 13.43 5.79 -8.04
C GLN A 31 13.42 4.46 -7.25
N ALA A 32 13.80 4.54 -5.96
CA ALA A 32 13.82 3.49 -4.93
C ALA A 32 14.45 2.13 -5.34
N PRO A 33 15.64 1.76 -4.81
CA PRO A 33 16.26 0.49 -5.18
C PRO A 33 15.35 -0.68 -4.79
N TYR A 34 15.01 -1.52 -5.77
CA TYR A 34 14.34 -2.79 -5.54
C TYR A 34 15.04 -3.58 -4.42
N LYS A 35 14.27 -4.13 -3.51
CA LYS A 35 14.75 -4.98 -2.41
C LYS A 35 14.21 -6.38 -2.57
N ASP A 36 14.98 -7.37 -2.14
CA ASP A 36 14.44 -8.71 -2.00
C ASP A 36 13.29 -8.70 -1.00
N ALA A 37 12.20 -9.32 -1.38
CA ALA A 37 11.04 -9.60 -0.56
C ALA A 37 10.99 -11.11 -0.36
N ILE A 38 11.19 -11.56 0.86
CA ILE A 38 11.22 -12.96 1.24
C ILE A 38 9.92 -13.25 1.98
N VAL A 39 9.15 -14.20 1.44
CA VAL A 39 7.86 -14.62 1.98
C VAL A 39 8.00 -16.04 2.49
N TYR A 40 7.77 -16.25 3.78
CA TYR A 40 7.70 -17.58 4.38
C TYR A 40 6.26 -18.01 4.58
N ASN A 41 5.98 -19.28 4.37
CA ASN A 41 4.66 -19.87 4.54
C ASN A 41 4.73 -21.06 5.51
N ARG A 42 3.78 -21.10 6.45
CA ARG A 42 3.58 -22.21 7.39
C ARG A 42 2.25 -22.87 7.05
N ASN A 43 2.26 -24.17 6.79
CA ASN A 43 1.08 -24.93 6.39
C ASN A 43 -0.06 -24.85 7.42
N LYS A 44 0.29 -24.78 8.72
CA LYS A 44 -0.67 -24.62 9.81
C LYS A 44 -1.48 -23.32 9.74
N ASP A 45 -0.97 -22.29 9.06
CA ASP A 45 -1.65 -21.00 8.95
C ASP A 45 -2.64 -20.95 7.79
N ALA A 46 -2.72 -21.98 6.94
CA ALA A 46 -3.51 -21.94 5.71
C ALA A 46 -5.00 -21.64 5.94
N GLN A 47 -5.55 -22.08 7.09
CA GLN A 47 -6.95 -21.84 7.46
C GLN A 47 -7.15 -20.60 8.35
N SER A 48 -6.06 -19.92 8.74
CA SER A 48 -6.17 -18.66 9.46
C SER A 48 -6.75 -17.57 8.55
N THR A 49 -7.30 -16.52 9.17
CA THR A 49 -7.82 -15.37 8.42
C THR A 49 -6.74 -14.74 7.53
N THR A 50 -5.50 -14.62 8.03
CA THR A 50 -4.38 -14.07 7.26
C THR A 50 -3.93 -15.00 6.15
N GLY A 51 -3.88 -16.31 6.40
CA GLY A 51 -3.55 -17.32 5.39
C GLY A 51 -4.50 -17.30 4.20
N GLN A 52 -5.80 -17.16 4.43
CA GLN A 52 -6.80 -17.08 3.37
C GLN A 52 -6.68 -15.80 2.55
N TRP A 53 -6.49 -14.64 3.19
CA TRP A 53 -6.39 -13.37 2.46
C TRP A 53 -5.09 -13.18 1.69
N PHE A 54 -4.01 -13.72 2.20
CA PHE A 54 -2.69 -13.65 1.56
C PHE A 54 -2.36 -14.92 0.79
N ASN A 55 -3.36 -15.75 0.44
CA ASN A 55 -3.14 -17.03 -0.24
C ASN A 55 -2.27 -16.89 -1.51
N GLU A 56 -2.51 -15.86 -2.32
CA GLU A 56 -1.72 -15.55 -3.50
C GLU A 56 -0.29 -15.13 -3.10
N LEU A 57 -0.11 -14.31 -2.07
CA LEU A 57 1.22 -13.94 -1.60
C LEU A 57 2.03 -15.14 -1.08
N LEU A 58 1.35 -16.10 -0.45
CA LEU A 58 1.93 -17.29 0.17
C LEU A 58 2.10 -18.47 -0.80
N SER A 59 1.53 -18.37 -1.99
CA SER A 59 1.61 -19.40 -3.04
C SER A 59 3.01 -19.48 -3.64
N THR A 60 3.42 -20.68 -4.03
CA THR A 60 4.63 -20.91 -4.84
C THR A 60 4.42 -20.65 -6.33
N THR A 61 3.16 -20.50 -6.77
CA THR A 61 2.78 -20.18 -8.15
C THR A 61 1.80 -19.00 -8.20
N PRO A 62 2.18 -17.81 -7.69
CA PRO A 62 1.28 -16.67 -7.61
C PRO A 62 1.14 -15.94 -8.94
N TRP A 63 0.00 -15.29 -9.18
CA TRP A 63 -0.23 -14.51 -10.41
C TRP A 63 0.83 -13.43 -10.67
N PHE A 64 1.39 -12.83 -9.61
CA PHE A 64 2.37 -11.75 -9.72
C PHE A 64 3.79 -12.24 -10.05
N ALA A 65 4.05 -13.55 -10.06
CA ALA A 65 5.37 -14.11 -10.40
C ALA A 65 5.86 -13.66 -11.79
N ALA A 66 4.93 -13.45 -12.73
CA ALA A 66 5.23 -12.95 -14.07
C ALA A 66 5.49 -11.43 -14.14
N ILE A 67 5.24 -10.69 -13.06
CA ILE A 67 5.31 -9.23 -13.00
C ILE A 67 6.52 -8.77 -12.19
N VAL A 68 6.80 -9.45 -11.07
CA VAL A 68 7.91 -9.06 -10.19
C VAL A 68 9.24 -9.61 -10.71
N PRO A 69 10.34 -8.83 -10.67
CA PRO A 69 11.63 -9.34 -11.10
C PRO A 69 12.16 -10.43 -10.16
N ASN A 70 12.93 -11.37 -10.71
CA ASN A 70 13.66 -12.41 -9.97
C ASN A 70 12.79 -13.24 -9.03
N PHE A 71 11.53 -13.51 -9.40
CA PHE A 71 10.71 -14.45 -8.65
C PHE A 71 11.32 -15.85 -8.70
N ARG A 72 11.44 -16.49 -7.54
CA ARG A 72 11.72 -17.92 -7.42
C ARG A 72 11.17 -18.48 -6.12
N VAL A 73 10.96 -19.79 -6.12
CA VAL A 73 10.74 -20.57 -4.89
C VAL A 73 12.07 -20.72 -4.16
N LEU A 74 12.05 -20.67 -2.83
CA LEU A 74 13.22 -20.91 -1.99
C LEU A 74 13.55 -22.41 -1.93
N GLU A 75 14.84 -22.73 -1.90
CA GLU A 75 15.30 -24.09 -1.65
C GLU A 75 15.08 -24.48 -0.19
N LYS A 76 14.98 -25.79 0.09
CA LYS A 76 14.78 -26.29 1.46
C LYS A 76 15.85 -25.82 2.46
N SER A 77 17.08 -25.58 2.00
CA SER A 77 18.18 -25.07 2.81
C SER A 77 18.06 -23.57 3.15
N GLU A 78 17.24 -22.82 2.43
CA GLU A 78 16.98 -21.39 2.65
C GLU A 78 15.75 -21.14 3.52
N ILE A 79 14.95 -22.19 3.77
CA ILE A 79 13.72 -22.12 4.55
C ILE A 79 14.05 -22.34 6.04
N PRO A 80 13.66 -21.43 6.95
CA PRO A 80 13.88 -21.61 8.37
C PRO A 80 13.03 -22.78 8.91
N PRO A 81 13.45 -23.46 10.00
CA PRO A 81 12.68 -24.56 10.60
C PRO A 81 11.24 -24.21 11.00
N SER A 82 10.94 -22.93 11.16
CA SER A 82 9.61 -22.41 11.49
C SER A 82 8.67 -22.29 10.29
N ALA A 83 9.11 -22.61 9.06
CA ALA A 83 8.33 -22.47 7.84
C ALA A 83 8.41 -23.75 6.98
N ASP A 84 7.38 -23.97 6.16
CA ASP A 84 7.22 -25.14 5.31
C ASP A 84 7.61 -24.85 3.86
N SER A 85 7.38 -23.62 3.39
CA SER A 85 7.76 -23.15 2.06
C SER A 85 8.10 -21.66 2.07
N GLY A 86 8.66 -21.16 0.97
CA GLY A 86 8.83 -19.73 0.79
C GLY A 86 9.20 -19.33 -0.63
N THR A 87 9.04 -18.04 -0.90
CA THR A 87 9.38 -17.42 -2.18
C THR A 87 10.23 -16.18 -1.97
N VAL A 88 10.99 -15.79 -2.99
CA VAL A 88 11.74 -14.54 -3.02
C VAL A 88 11.57 -13.85 -4.37
N PHE A 89 11.45 -12.52 -4.34
CA PHE A 89 11.36 -11.68 -5.53
C PHE A 89 11.81 -10.26 -5.22
N LYS A 90 12.08 -9.46 -6.25
CA LYS A 90 12.36 -8.03 -6.11
C LYS A 90 11.05 -7.25 -6.00
N SER A 91 10.96 -6.40 -4.97
CA SER A 91 9.82 -5.49 -4.77
C SER A 91 10.31 -4.13 -4.25
N VAL A 92 9.38 -3.23 -3.91
CA VAL A 92 9.65 -1.85 -3.51
C VAL A 92 9.24 -1.60 -2.06
N CYS A 93 10.02 -0.77 -1.36
CA CYS A 93 9.65 -0.27 -0.04
C CYS A 93 9.57 1.26 -0.04
N ILE A 94 8.35 1.78 0.05
CA ILE A 94 8.09 3.21 -0.01
C ILE A 94 8.41 3.87 1.34
N ASN A 95 9.25 4.91 1.31
CA ASN A 95 9.36 5.81 2.44
C ASN A 95 8.19 6.80 2.43
N THR A 96 7.14 6.51 3.19
CA THR A 96 5.91 7.32 3.20
C THR A 96 6.13 8.76 3.64
N ALA A 97 7.14 9.02 4.48
CA ALA A 97 7.48 10.37 4.94
C ALA A 97 8.10 11.25 3.84
N ILE A 98 8.59 10.65 2.76
CA ILE A 98 9.11 11.36 1.58
C ILE A 98 8.11 11.29 0.43
N TYR A 99 7.51 10.12 0.22
CA TYR A 99 6.63 9.88 -0.93
C TYR A 99 5.36 10.73 -0.89
N LEU A 100 4.72 10.92 0.28
CA LEU A 100 3.52 11.76 0.35
C LEU A 100 3.82 13.25 0.07
N PRO A 101 4.86 13.88 0.67
CA PRO A 101 5.28 15.22 0.25
C PRO A 101 5.69 15.31 -1.22
N TYR A 102 6.34 14.27 -1.77
CA TYR A 102 6.65 14.21 -3.20
C TYR A 102 5.38 14.28 -4.05
N LEU A 103 4.35 13.48 -3.75
CA LEU A 103 3.08 13.53 -4.47
C LEU A 103 2.42 14.91 -4.37
N VAL A 104 2.42 15.53 -3.19
CA VAL A 104 1.94 16.91 -3.02
C VAL A 104 2.73 17.87 -3.92
N SER A 105 4.06 17.75 -3.99
CA SER A 105 4.89 18.59 -4.86
C SER A 105 4.55 18.40 -6.35
N GLN A 106 4.24 17.17 -6.77
CA GLN A 106 3.82 16.90 -8.15
C GLN A 106 2.45 17.52 -8.44
N CYS A 107 1.50 17.45 -7.50
CA CYS A 107 0.19 18.11 -7.63
C CYS A 107 0.36 19.63 -7.74
N LEU A 108 1.17 20.25 -6.88
CA LEU A 108 1.43 21.70 -6.90
C LEU A 108 2.12 22.14 -8.20
N LYS A 109 3.08 21.34 -8.70
CA LYS A 109 3.74 21.58 -10.00
C LYS A 109 2.73 21.58 -11.16
N ASN A 110 1.66 20.80 -11.03
CA ASN A 110 0.54 20.76 -11.98
C ASN A 110 -0.62 21.70 -11.57
N HIS A 111 -0.32 22.76 -10.82
CA HIS A 111 -1.26 23.83 -10.45
C HIS A 111 -2.45 23.42 -9.57
N ALA A 112 -2.43 22.22 -8.97
CA ALA A 112 -3.41 21.88 -7.95
C ALA A 112 -3.25 22.79 -6.74
N THR A 113 -4.37 23.16 -6.10
CA THR A 113 -4.37 23.92 -4.84
C THR A 113 -4.62 22.98 -3.66
N VAL A 114 -3.87 23.15 -2.57
CA VAL A 114 -4.08 22.40 -1.33
C VAL A 114 -4.69 23.31 -0.27
N LYS A 115 -5.87 22.94 0.24
CA LYS A 115 -6.57 23.67 1.30
C LYS A 115 -6.85 22.74 2.46
N ARG A 116 -6.56 23.19 3.67
CA ARG A 116 -7.01 22.51 4.90
C ARG A 116 -8.47 22.87 5.14
N ALA A 117 -9.31 21.85 5.29
CA ALA A 117 -10.71 22.01 5.63
C ALA A 117 -11.17 20.79 6.45
N VAL A 118 -12.20 21.01 7.26
CA VAL A 118 -12.95 19.97 7.95
C VAL A 118 -14.39 20.11 7.49
N ILE A 119 -14.96 19.02 7.01
CA ILE A 119 -16.33 18.98 6.51
C ILE A 119 -17.13 17.96 7.31
N SER A 120 -18.42 18.24 7.54
CA SER A 120 -19.32 17.31 8.22
C SER A 120 -20.14 16.47 7.24
N HIS A 121 -20.36 16.99 6.04
CA HIS A 121 -21.08 16.36 4.94
C HIS A 121 -20.29 16.49 3.62
N ILE A 122 -20.36 15.48 2.75
CA ILE A 122 -19.58 15.44 1.50
C ILE A 122 -19.88 16.62 0.55
N ASN A 123 -21.13 17.08 0.51
CA ASN A 123 -21.54 18.22 -0.33
C ASN A 123 -20.87 19.55 0.08
N GLU A 124 -20.38 19.70 1.32
CA GLU A 124 -19.61 20.89 1.71
C GLU A 124 -18.30 20.99 0.93
N ALA A 125 -17.74 19.87 0.46
CA ALA A 125 -16.48 19.85 -0.28
C ALA A 125 -16.58 20.59 -1.62
N ALA A 126 -17.76 20.61 -2.25
CA ALA A 126 -17.95 21.26 -3.54
C ALA A 126 -17.72 22.78 -3.46
N ALA A 127 -18.14 23.40 -2.35
CA ALA A 127 -17.98 24.83 -2.11
C ALA A 127 -16.55 25.25 -1.74
N LEU A 128 -15.61 24.29 -1.58
CA LEU A 128 -14.24 24.58 -1.21
C LEU A 128 -13.32 24.87 -2.41
N HIS A 129 -13.81 24.69 -3.65
CA HIS A 129 -13.02 24.92 -4.85
C HIS A 129 -12.72 26.40 -5.05
N SER A 130 -11.52 26.73 -5.55
CA SER A 130 -11.03 28.12 -5.62
C SER A 130 -11.78 28.99 -6.63
N SER A 131 -12.53 28.38 -7.56
CA SER A 131 -13.29 29.07 -8.61
C SER A 131 -14.81 29.01 -8.41
N GLY A 132 -15.31 28.61 -7.24
CA GLY A 132 -16.75 28.46 -6.97
C GLY A 132 -17.13 27.03 -6.61
N THR A 133 -18.30 26.57 -7.04
CA THR A 133 -18.78 25.20 -6.77
C THR A 133 -18.10 24.20 -7.72
N ALA A 134 -17.50 23.14 -7.17
CA ALA A 134 -16.89 22.07 -7.95
C ALA A 134 -17.94 21.26 -8.73
N ASP A 135 -17.66 20.95 -10.00
CA ASP A 135 -18.54 20.10 -10.81
C ASP A 135 -18.57 18.65 -10.32
N VAL A 136 -17.44 18.15 -9.79
CA VAL A 136 -17.28 16.80 -9.26
C VAL A 136 -16.43 16.84 -8.00
N VAL A 137 -16.82 16.07 -6.98
CA VAL A 137 -16.03 15.84 -5.77
C VAL A 137 -15.48 14.41 -5.79
N VAL A 138 -14.17 14.24 -5.64
CA VAL A 138 -13.58 12.90 -5.46
C VAL A 138 -13.44 12.60 -3.96
N ASN A 139 -14.23 11.68 -3.45
CA ASN A 139 -14.24 11.28 -2.05
C ASN A 139 -13.15 10.24 -1.77
N CYS A 140 -12.00 10.71 -1.27
CA CYS A 140 -10.85 9.91 -0.83
C CYS A 140 -10.70 9.87 0.71
N THR A 141 -11.79 9.95 1.47
CA THR A 141 -11.75 10.16 2.94
C THR A 141 -11.40 8.91 3.76
N GLY A 142 -11.14 7.77 3.11
CA GLY A 142 -10.66 6.56 3.76
C GLY A 142 -11.60 6.08 4.86
N LEU A 143 -11.10 6.01 6.09
CA LEU A 143 -11.84 5.50 7.25
C LEU A 143 -13.02 6.40 7.62
N LEU A 144 -12.94 7.71 7.34
CA LEU A 144 -13.99 8.66 7.67
C LEU A 144 -15.26 8.48 6.83
N ALA A 145 -15.21 7.72 5.73
CA ALA A 145 -16.39 7.39 4.94
C ALA A 145 -17.50 6.71 5.78
N CYS A 146 -17.18 6.07 6.91
CA CYS A 146 -18.18 5.47 7.81
C CYS A 146 -18.99 6.48 8.64
N ARG A 147 -18.52 7.74 8.73
CA ARG A 147 -19.09 8.82 9.56
C ARG A 147 -19.32 10.14 8.82
N LEU A 148 -18.87 10.28 7.57
CA LEU A 148 -19.07 11.49 6.78
C LEU A 148 -20.51 11.56 6.28
N GLY A 149 -21.20 12.67 6.56
CA GLY A 149 -22.56 12.93 6.11
C GLY A 149 -22.69 12.80 4.59
N GLY A 150 -23.78 12.18 4.13
CA GLY A 150 -24.01 11.85 2.72
C GLY A 150 -23.30 10.58 2.25
N VAL A 151 -22.37 10.02 3.03
CA VAL A 151 -21.67 8.76 2.70
C VAL A 151 -22.01 7.66 3.69
N MET A 152 -21.68 7.85 4.98
CA MET A 152 -22.06 6.98 6.10
C MET A 152 -21.91 5.46 5.85
N ASP A 153 -20.88 5.04 5.11
CA ASP A 153 -20.71 3.67 4.63
C ASP A 153 -20.37 2.72 5.79
N LYS A 154 -21.35 1.93 6.23
CA LYS A 154 -21.23 1.01 7.36
C LYS A 154 -20.35 -0.22 7.08
N ALA A 155 -20.01 -0.47 5.82
CA ALA A 155 -19.04 -1.52 5.48
C ALA A 155 -17.60 -1.09 5.78
N VAL A 156 -17.35 0.20 6.03
CA VAL A 156 -16.02 0.73 6.37
C VAL A 156 -15.75 0.60 7.86
N ILE A 157 -14.72 -0.18 8.21
CA ILE A 157 -14.28 -0.45 9.58
C ILE A 157 -12.76 -0.23 9.70
N PRO A 158 -12.24 0.08 10.90
CA PRO A 158 -10.80 0.14 11.09
C PRO A 158 -10.23 -1.28 11.13
N VAL A 159 -8.99 -1.41 10.71
CA VAL A 159 -8.13 -2.50 11.16
C VAL A 159 -6.90 -1.88 11.78
N ARG A 160 -6.79 -1.98 13.11
CA ARG A 160 -5.65 -1.46 13.86
C ARG A 160 -4.39 -2.24 13.50
N GLY A 161 -3.32 -1.50 13.21
CA GLY A 161 -1.99 -2.00 12.96
C GLY A 161 -0.97 -1.25 13.80
N GLN A 162 -0.33 -1.96 14.72
CA GLN A 162 0.80 -1.46 15.50
C GLN A 162 2.12 -1.85 14.83
N ILE A 163 3.08 -0.94 14.89
CA ILE A 163 4.44 -1.11 14.38
C ILE A 163 5.48 -0.59 15.37
N VAL A 164 6.71 -1.08 15.22
CA VAL A 164 7.92 -0.50 15.83
C VAL A 164 8.85 -0.05 14.72
N VAL A 165 9.35 1.18 14.80
CA VAL A 165 10.31 1.73 13.85
C VAL A 165 11.70 1.66 14.47
N VAL A 166 12.66 1.04 13.79
CA VAL A 166 14.04 0.85 14.26
C VAL A 166 15.06 1.38 13.26
N ARG A 167 16.29 1.66 13.71
CA ARG A 167 17.41 2.06 12.83
C ARG A 167 18.08 0.86 12.15
N ASN A 168 17.94 -0.33 12.72
CA ASN A 168 18.58 -1.57 12.24
C ASN A 168 18.18 -1.89 10.79
N SER A 169 19.11 -2.47 10.03
CA SER A 169 18.89 -2.81 8.61
C SER A 169 18.76 -4.33 8.44
N PRO A 170 17.64 -4.83 7.88
CA PRO A 170 17.40 -6.27 7.73
C PRO A 170 18.08 -6.88 6.49
N GLY A 171 18.53 -6.07 5.54
CA GLY A 171 19.09 -6.52 4.26
C GLY A 171 18.04 -6.91 3.20
N ALA A 172 16.87 -7.40 3.62
CA ALA A 172 15.72 -7.69 2.76
C ALA A 172 14.41 -7.30 3.46
N MET A 173 13.31 -7.38 2.73
CA MET A 173 11.96 -7.37 3.30
C MET A 173 11.56 -8.81 3.64
N PHE A 174 10.85 -8.99 4.74
CA PHE A 174 10.44 -10.31 5.23
C PHE A 174 8.97 -10.28 5.61
N THR A 175 8.27 -11.38 5.39
CA THR A 175 6.93 -11.63 5.95
C THR A 175 6.73 -13.13 6.14
N VAL A 176 5.85 -13.51 7.06
CA VAL A 176 5.42 -14.91 7.26
C VAL A 176 3.90 -14.99 7.32
N SER A 177 3.33 -16.13 6.91
CA SER A 177 1.89 -16.39 6.81
C SER A 177 1.07 -16.14 8.09
N GLY A 178 1.70 -16.25 9.25
CA GLY A 178 1.05 -16.14 10.55
C GLY A 178 2.05 -16.19 11.70
N THR A 179 1.53 -16.13 12.93
CA THR A 179 2.32 -16.19 14.16
C THR A 179 1.68 -17.16 15.16
N ASP A 180 2.36 -17.44 16.27
CA ASP A 180 1.82 -18.24 17.37
C ASP A 180 1.28 -17.37 18.52
N ASP A 181 1.26 -16.05 18.33
CA ASP A 181 0.79 -15.05 19.30
C ASP A 181 -0.71 -14.69 19.12
N GLY A 182 -1.39 -15.38 18.21
CA GLY A 182 -2.83 -15.21 17.90
C GLY A 182 -3.10 -14.66 16.49
N ASP A 183 -4.34 -14.85 16.03
CA ASP A 183 -4.76 -14.57 14.63
C ASP A 183 -4.65 -13.09 14.21
N GLU A 184 -4.66 -12.17 15.19
CA GLU A 184 -4.54 -10.73 14.94
C GLU A 184 -3.08 -10.23 15.03
N GLU A 185 -2.13 -11.12 15.31
CA GLU A 185 -0.70 -10.84 15.37
C GLU A 185 0.01 -11.38 14.13
N VAL A 186 0.64 -10.48 13.39
CA VAL A 186 1.35 -10.77 12.15
C VAL A 186 2.84 -10.43 12.30
N SER A 187 3.67 -10.88 11.36
CA SER A 187 5.09 -10.55 11.36
C SER A 187 5.57 -10.16 9.96
N TYR A 188 6.09 -8.94 9.85
CA TYR A 188 6.72 -8.42 8.65
C TYR A 188 7.82 -7.40 8.99
N ILE A 189 8.82 -7.31 8.12
CA ILE A 189 9.96 -6.39 8.24
C ILE A 189 10.16 -5.71 6.91
N MET A 190 10.20 -4.38 6.88
CA MET A 190 10.49 -3.64 5.66
C MET A 190 11.26 -2.35 5.93
N GLN A 191 12.38 -2.16 5.24
CA GLN A 191 13.23 -0.99 5.42
C GLN A 191 12.95 0.07 4.35
N ARG A 192 12.46 1.22 4.81
CA ARG A 192 12.14 2.38 3.97
C ARG A 192 13.39 2.91 3.26
N ALA A 193 13.21 3.41 2.06
CA ALA A 193 14.26 4.06 1.27
C ALA A 193 14.83 5.32 1.97
N ALA A 194 16.01 5.75 1.53
CA ALA A 194 16.66 7.01 1.94
C ALA A 194 16.77 7.18 3.47
N GLY A 195 17.16 6.12 4.18
CA GLY A 195 17.37 6.17 5.63
C GLY A 195 16.09 6.34 6.46
N GLY A 196 14.91 6.08 5.90
CA GLY A 196 13.61 6.26 6.57
C GLY A 196 13.31 5.32 7.75
N GLY A 197 14.26 4.46 8.11
CA GLY A 197 14.13 3.44 9.15
C GLY A 197 13.49 2.13 8.66
N THR A 198 13.58 1.12 9.51
CA THR A 198 12.96 -0.20 9.31
C THR A 198 11.68 -0.31 10.10
N ILE A 199 10.63 -0.75 9.45
CA ILE A 199 9.33 -1.04 10.05
C ILE A 199 9.31 -2.50 10.44
N LEU A 200 9.09 -2.76 11.72
CA LEU A 200 8.75 -4.05 12.29
C LEU A 200 7.26 -4.04 12.55
N GLY A 201 6.54 -4.98 11.96
CA GLY A 201 5.12 -5.16 12.23
C GLY A 201 4.81 -6.63 12.49
N GLY A 202 3.61 -6.95 12.96
CA GLY A 202 2.63 -5.97 13.39
C GLY A 202 1.36 -6.63 13.91
N THR A 203 0.27 -5.88 13.82
CA THR A 203 -1.07 -6.37 14.17
C THR A 203 -2.08 -6.13 13.03
N TYR A 204 -3.15 -6.90 13.07
CA TYR A 204 -4.30 -6.83 12.17
C TYR A 204 -5.60 -7.01 12.97
N GLN A 205 -5.96 -6.00 13.78
CA GLN A 205 -7.06 -6.10 14.74
C GLN A 205 -8.32 -5.42 14.17
N LYS A 206 -9.30 -6.21 13.72
CA LYS A 206 -10.50 -5.69 13.04
C LYS A 206 -11.40 -4.97 14.03
N GLY A 207 -11.99 -3.86 13.61
CA GLY A 207 -12.95 -3.09 14.42
C GLY A 207 -12.34 -2.35 15.60
N ASN A 208 -11.06 -2.57 15.90
CA ASN A 208 -10.36 -1.90 16.98
C ASN A 208 -9.98 -0.47 16.57
N TRP A 209 -10.44 0.51 17.35
CA TRP A 209 -10.17 1.94 17.15
C TRP A 209 -9.07 2.49 18.07
N GLU A 210 -8.48 1.66 18.92
CA GLU A 210 -7.46 2.10 19.88
C GLU A 210 -6.27 2.72 19.17
N SER A 211 -5.98 3.96 19.53
CA SER A 211 -4.91 4.79 18.96
C SER A 211 -3.60 4.66 19.72
N GLN A 212 -3.66 4.23 20.98
CA GLN A 212 -2.50 4.14 21.87
C GLN A 212 -1.69 2.88 21.59
N VAL A 213 -0.38 2.99 21.79
CA VAL A 213 0.55 1.88 21.71
C VAL A 213 0.31 0.92 22.87
N ASP A 214 0.25 -0.37 22.58
CA ASP A 214 0.29 -1.44 23.57
C ASP A 214 1.76 -1.90 23.73
N PRO A 215 2.39 -1.66 24.90
CA PRO A 215 3.79 -2.04 25.13
C PRO A 215 4.05 -3.55 25.01
N ASN A 216 3.09 -4.39 25.40
CA ASN A 216 3.22 -5.85 25.32
C ASN A 216 3.21 -6.32 23.85
N GLN A 217 2.33 -5.75 23.03
CA GLN A 217 2.35 -6.00 21.58
C GLN A 217 3.64 -5.51 20.94
N ALA A 218 4.18 -4.37 21.38
CA ALA A 218 5.45 -3.87 20.85
C ALA A 218 6.61 -4.86 21.14
N ILE A 219 6.67 -5.41 22.35
CA ILE A 219 7.66 -6.44 22.71
C ILE A 219 7.50 -7.68 21.83
N ARG A 220 6.27 -8.19 21.64
CA ARG A 220 6.02 -9.36 20.79
C ARG A 220 6.38 -9.11 19.31
N ILE A 221 6.04 -7.95 18.76
CA ILE A 221 6.46 -7.53 17.41
C ILE A 221 8.00 -7.57 17.28
N MET A 222 8.72 -7.02 18.26
CA MET A 222 10.18 -7.00 18.23
C MET A 222 10.78 -8.42 18.32
N LYS A 223 10.23 -9.28 19.19
CA LYS A 223 10.66 -10.67 19.33
C LYS A 223 10.51 -11.45 18.02
N ARG A 224 9.30 -11.44 17.44
CA ARG A 224 9.03 -12.09 16.15
C ARG A 224 9.93 -11.59 15.02
N ALA A 225 10.21 -10.28 14.99
CA ALA A 225 11.09 -9.70 13.99
C ALA A 225 12.55 -10.18 14.13
N VAL A 226 13.07 -10.26 15.36
CA VAL A 226 14.43 -10.76 15.62
C VAL A 226 14.53 -12.26 15.37
N GLU A 227 13.50 -13.04 15.69
CA GLU A 227 13.44 -14.48 15.38
C GLU A 227 13.41 -14.73 13.87
N MET A 228 12.59 -13.98 13.13
CA MET A 228 12.48 -14.11 11.67
C MET A 228 13.74 -13.60 10.95
N CYS A 229 14.43 -12.60 11.49
CA CYS A 229 15.66 -12.06 10.91
C CYS A 229 16.72 -11.82 12.01
N PRO A 230 17.44 -12.85 12.47
CA PRO A 230 18.43 -12.72 13.56
C PRO A 230 19.56 -11.73 13.25
N ARG A 231 19.87 -11.56 11.96
CA ARG A 231 20.81 -10.53 11.45
C ARG A 231 20.44 -9.13 11.91
N LEU A 232 19.15 -8.83 12.11
CA LEU A 232 18.66 -7.50 12.49
C LEU A 232 19.37 -6.96 13.74
N THR A 233 19.78 -7.85 14.65
CA THR A 233 20.48 -7.51 15.89
C THR A 233 21.80 -8.26 16.07
N GLY A 234 22.24 -9.02 15.07
CA GLY A 234 23.41 -9.90 15.17
C GLY A 234 23.23 -10.98 16.25
N GLY A 235 22.00 -11.48 16.43
CA GLY A 235 21.68 -12.52 17.42
C GLY A 235 21.58 -12.05 18.87
N LYS A 236 21.71 -10.75 19.15
CA LYS A 236 21.75 -10.19 20.52
C LYS A 236 20.36 -9.97 21.15
N GLY A 237 19.31 -10.57 20.59
CA GLY A 237 17.93 -10.40 21.07
C GLY A 237 17.36 -9.01 20.77
N ILE A 238 16.23 -8.67 21.41
CA ILE A 238 15.49 -7.43 21.15
C ILE A 238 16.18 -6.18 21.72
N GLU A 239 17.02 -6.33 22.75
CA GLU A 239 17.71 -5.21 23.41
C GLU A 239 18.72 -4.49 22.48
N ALA A 240 19.17 -5.17 21.43
CA ALA A 240 20.03 -4.60 20.40
C ALA A 240 19.26 -3.92 19.25
N LEU A 241 17.93 -3.83 19.34
CA LEU A 241 17.15 -2.97 18.46
C LEU A 241 17.31 -1.51 18.87
N SER A 242 17.85 -0.70 17.99
CA SER A 242 17.86 0.75 18.15
C SER A 242 16.49 1.30 17.75
N VAL A 243 15.54 1.30 18.68
CA VAL A 243 14.18 1.83 18.48
C VAL A 243 14.23 3.34 18.21
N VAL A 244 13.45 3.77 17.22
CA VAL A 244 13.21 5.18 16.87
C VAL A 244 11.88 5.64 17.48
N ARG A 245 10.80 4.88 17.26
CA ARG A 245 9.47 5.13 17.84
C ARG A 245 8.56 3.91 17.69
N HIS A 246 7.46 3.94 18.43
CA HIS A 246 6.30 3.08 18.22
C HIS A 246 5.23 3.83 17.44
N GLY A 247 4.32 3.12 16.78
CA GLY A 247 3.23 3.76 16.06
C GLY A 247 2.03 2.84 15.87
N VAL A 248 0.85 3.45 15.84
CA VAL A 248 -0.42 2.79 15.57
C VAL A 248 -1.09 3.51 14.41
N GLY A 249 -1.60 2.75 13.45
CA GLY A 249 -2.43 3.26 12.36
C GLY A 249 -3.68 2.41 12.19
N LEU A 250 -4.74 3.02 11.68
CA LEU A 250 -6.00 2.34 11.40
C LEU A 250 -6.16 2.20 9.88
N ARG A 251 -6.07 0.97 9.38
CA ARG A 251 -6.32 0.69 7.96
C ARG A 251 -7.81 0.91 7.66
N PRO A 252 -8.16 1.64 6.59
CA PRO A 252 -9.55 1.92 6.22
C PRO A 252 -10.14 0.75 5.43
N LEU A 253 -10.38 -0.39 6.08
CA LEU A 253 -10.93 -1.57 5.43
C LEU A 253 -12.41 -1.35 5.10
N ARG A 254 -12.83 -1.69 3.88
CA ARG A 254 -14.25 -1.86 3.53
C ARG A 254 -14.52 -3.35 3.31
N THR A 255 -15.47 -3.92 4.06
CA THR A 255 -15.72 -5.37 4.08
C THR A 255 -16.22 -5.93 2.75
N THR A 256 -16.78 -5.06 1.90
CA THR A 256 -17.28 -5.40 0.55
C THR A 256 -16.31 -4.97 -0.57
N GLY A 257 -15.02 -4.81 -0.25
CA GLY A 257 -13.98 -4.39 -1.18
C GLY A 257 -13.84 -2.87 -1.30
N VAL A 258 -12.86 -2.39 -2.08
CA VAL A 258 -12.69 -0.96 -2.36
C VAL A 258 -13.92 -0.39 -3.07
N ARG A 259 -14.32 0.84 -2.74
CA ARG A 259 -15.39 1.54 -3.46
C ARG A 259 -14.79 2.55 -4.43
N ILE A 260 -14.84 2.21 -5.71
CA ILE A 260 -14.50 3.11 -6.83
C ILE A 260 -15.73 3.23 -7.72
N ALA A 261 -16.56 4.24 -7.44
CA ALA A 261 -17.87 4.39 -8.07
C ALA A 261 -18.32 5.85 -8.07
N LYS A 262 -19.08 6.26 -9.09
CA LYS A 262 -19.76 7.56 -9.13
C LYS A 262 -21.16 7.48 -8.55
N GLU A 263 -21.56 8.51 -7.82
CA GLU A 263 -22.88 8.67 -7.20
C GLU A 263 -23.30 10.14 -7.29
N ARG A 264 -24.60 10.38 -7.35
CA ARG A 264 -25.16 11.73 -7.24
C ARG A 264 -25.78 11.91 -5.86
N ILE A 265 -25.23 12.83 -5.06
CA ILE A 265 -25.65 13.08 -3.68
C ILE A 265 -26.30 14.48 -3.63
N GLY A 266 -27.63 14.50 -3.69
CA GLY A 266 -28.37 15.73 -3.98
C GLY A 266 -28.08 16.20 -5.41
N GLU A 267 -27.60 17.43 -5.57
CA GLU A 267 -27.22 17.96 -6.88
C GLU A 267 -25.75 17.69 -7.26
N GLN A 268 -24.92 17.28 -6.30
CA GLN A 268 -23.48 17.12 -6.48
C GLN A 268 -23.11 15.74 -7.02
N TRP A 269 -22.25 15.71 -8.04
CA TRP A 269 -21.58 14.47 -8.44
C TRP A 269 -20.40 14.17 -7.52
N VAL A 270 -20.36 12.92 -7.04
CA VAL A 270 -19.30 12.40 -6.18
C VAL A 270 -18.71 11.14 -6.79
N VAL A 271 -17.39 11.08 -6.95
CA VAL A 271 -16.65 9.86 -7.28
C VAL A 271 -15.98 9.35 -6.02
N HIS A 272 -16.42 8.19 -5.53
CA HIS A 272 -15.83 7.53 -4.38
C HIS A 272 -14.53 6.83 -4.77
N ASN A 273 -13.52 6.94 -3.91
CA ASN A 273 -12.27 6.17 -3.99
C ASN A 273 -11.72 5.93 -2.57
N TYR A 274 -12.34 4.99 -1.84
CA TYR A 274 -12.00 4.68 -0.44
C TYR A 274 -12.20 3.19 -0.12
N GLY A 275 -11.77 2.76 1.08
CA GLY A 275 -11.94 1.37 1.52
C GLY A 275 -10.74 0.46 1.23
N HIS A 276 -9.56 1.03 1.02
CA HIS A 276 -8.35 0.33 0.58
C HIS A 276 -7.70 -0.62 1.60
N GLY A 277 -8.19 -0.69 2.84
CA GLY A 277 -7.63 -1.57 3.86
C GLY A 277 -6.11 -1.45 4.01
N GLY A 278 -5.41 -2.59 3.97
CA GLY A 278 -3.95 -2.66 4.10
C GLY A 278 -3.14 -2.47 2.81
N TRP A 279 -3.78 -2.29 1.66
CA TRP A 279 -3.12 -2.34 0.35
C TRP A 279 -3.16 -1.00 -0.41
N GLY A 280 -3.58 0.09 0.22
CA GLY A 280 -3.77 1.39 -0.45
C GLY A 280 -2.55 1.93 -1.21
N TYR A 281 -1.32 1.63 -0.78
CA TYR A 281 -0.13 2.04 -1.53
C TYR A 281 0.13 1.17 -2.77
N GLN A 282 0.01 -0.15 -2.67
CA GLN A 282 0.32 -1.05 -3.79
C GLN A 282 -0.72 -0.96 -4.92
N GLY A 283 -1.96 -0.57 -4.61
CA GLY A 283 -3.01 -0.36 -5.60
C GLY A 283 -3.29 1.09 -5.97
N SER A 284 -2.51 2.06 -5.43
CA SER A 284 -2.88 3.48 -5.51
C SER A 284 -3.03 3.99 -6.95
N TYR A 285 -2.13 3.60 -7.85
CA TYR A 285 -2.15 4.06 -9.24
C TYR A 285 -3.37 3.52 -9.98
N GLY A 286 -3.58 2.21 -9.98
CA GLY A 286 -4.75 1.60 -10.66
C GLY A 286 -6.09 2.08 -10.10
N CYS A 287 -6.20 2.28 -8.77
CA CYS A 287 -7.40 2.87 -8.19
C CYS A 287 -7.61 4.33 -8.61
N SER A 288 -6.53 5.09 -8.77
CA SER A 288 -6.60 6.49 -9.22
C SER A 288 -6.98 6.58 -10.69
N GLU A 289 -6.43 5.72 -11.55
CA GLU A 289 -6.79 5.63 -12.97
C GLU A 289 -8.29 5.36 -13.15
N ARG A 290 -8.83 4.38 -12.43
CA ARG A 290 -10.28 4.11 -12.48
C ARG A 290 -11.13 5.27 -11.95
N ALA A 291 -10.65 6.00 -10.94
CA ALA A 291 -11.35 7.19 -10.46
C ALA A 291 -11.34 8.32 -11.51
N VAL A 292 -10.23 8.51 -12.23
CA VAL A 292 -10.13 9.49 -13.33
C VAL A 292 -11.12 9.16 -14.44
N GLU A 293 -11.19 7.92 -14.89
CA GLU A 293 -12.17 7.47 -15.89
C GLU A 293 -13.61 7.83 -15.47
N LEU A 294 -13.96 7.59 -14.21
CA LEU A 294 -15.29 7.92 -13.69
C LEU A 294 -15.57 9.43 -13.67
N VAL A 295 -14.57 10.25 -13.36
CA VAL A 295 -14.67 11.71 -13.43
C VAL A 295 -14.91 12.15 -14.88
N GLU A 296 -14.14 11.61 -15.83
CA GLU A 296 -14.31 11.89 -17.26
C GLU A 296 -15.70 11.48 -17.78
N GLU A 297 -16.22 10.33 -17.36
CA GLU A 297 -17.57 9.88 -17.71
C GLU A 297 -18.66 10.86 -17.20
N VAL A 298 -18.50 11.39 -15.98
CA VAL A 298 -19.42 12.39 -15.39
C VAL A 298 -19.37 13.69 -16.19
N LEU A 299 -18.16 14.19 -16.47
CA LEU A 299 -17.98 15.45 -17.20
C LEU A 299 -18.42 15.34 -18.66
N GLY A 300 -18.14 14.21 -19.32
CA GLY A 300 -18.53 13.95 -20.71
C GLY A 300 -20.04 13.85 -20.92
N SER A 301 -20.78 13.41 -19.90
CA SER A 301 -22.25 13.37 -19.92
C SER A 301 -22.87 14.77 -19.85
N ARG A 302 -22.17 15.72 -19.23
CA ARG A 302 -22.62 17.12 -19.12
C ARG A 302 -22.38 17.93 -20.40
N ALA A 303 -21.32 17.63 -21.15
CA ALA A 303 -21.03 18.29 -22.42
C ALA A 303 -22.04 17.96 -23.55
N LYS A 304 -22.92 16.97 -23.34
CA LYS A 304 -23.94 16.53 -24.30
C LYS A 304 -25.36 17.03 -23.99
N LEU A 305 -25.55 17.77 -22.90
CA LEU A 305 -26.80 18.39 -22.47
C LEU A 305 -26.72 19.90 -22.67
#